data_AF-A0A8S0FHV6-F1
#
_entry.id   AF-A0A8S0FHV6-F1
#
_cell.length_a   1.000
_cell.length_b   1.000
_cell.length_c   1.000
_cell.angle_alpha   90.00
_cell.angle_beta   90.00
_cell.angle_gamma   90.00
#
_symmetry.space_group_name_H-M   'P 1'
#
loop_
_entity.id
_entity.type
_entity.pdbx_description
1 polymer ?
#
loop_
_entity_poly.entity_id
_entity_poly.type
_entity_poly.pdbx_seq_one_letter_code
_entity_poly.pdbx_strand_id
1 'polypeptide(L)' 'MSKSLQKPTILNVETVARSRLFTVESVDLEFSNGVRRVYERMRPTNREAVMIVPIVDDHLILIREYAVGMVRLFLNPTN' A
#
# COMPACT_ATOMS: atom_id res chain seq x y z
N MET A 1 3.71 -21.49 -26.51
CA MET A 1 2.79 -20.33 -26.49
C MET A 1 2.80 -19.72 -25.09
N SER A 2 3.55 -18.65 -24.85
CA SER A 2 3.54 -17.96 -23.56
C SER A 2 2.22 -17.18 -23.41
N LYS A 3 1.36 -17.59 -22.48
CA LYS A 3 0.11 -16.89 -22.20
C LYS A 3 0.44 -15.52 -21.62
N SER A 4 0.04 -14.43 -22.28
CA SER A 4 0.22 -13.08 -21.76
C SER A 4 -0.55 -12.90 -20.46
N LEU A 5 0.04 -12.21 -19.47
CA LEU A 5 -0.63 -11.89 -18.22
C LEU A 5 -1.81 -10.93 -18.49
N GLN A 6 -3.03 -11.46 -18.38
CA GLN A 6 -4.26 -10.68 -18.45
C GLN A 6 -4.69 -10.28 -17.04
N LYS A 7 -4.93 -8.98 -16.82
CA LYS A 7 -5.44 -8.48 -15.54
C LYS A 7 -6.84 -9.03 -15.26
N PRO A 8 -7.19 -9.32 -13.99
CA PRO A 8 -8.55 -9.68 -13.63
C PRO A 8 -9.50 -8.50 -13.89
N THR A 9 -10.75 -8.82 -14.21
CA THR A 9 -11.84 -7.84 -14.34
C THR A 9 -12.37 -7.52 -12.95
N ILE A 10 -12.52 -6.22 -12.65
CA ILE A 10 -13.21 -5.78 -11.43
C ILE A 10 -14.71 -5.79 -11.70
N LEU A 11 -15.45 -6.61 -10.97
CA LEU A 11 -16.90 -6.74 -11.09
C LEU A 11 -17.63 -5.72 -10.21
N ASN A 12 -17.11 -5.48 -9.00
CA ASN A 12 -17.72 -4.60 -8.01
C ASN A 12 -16.66 -4.07 -7.03
N VAL A 13 -16.93 -2.89 -6.47
CA VAL A 13 -16.12 -2.28 -5.40
C VAL A 13 -17.05 -1.69 -4.37
N GLU A 14 -16.92 -2.12 -3.12
CA GLU A 14 -17.76 -1.69 -2.01
C GLU A 14 -16.91 -1.27 -0.81
N THR A 15 -17.27 -0.16 -0.15
CA THR A 15 -16.62 0.23 1.11
C THR A 15 -17.18 -0.59 2.26
N VAL A 16 -16.36 -1.47 2.84
CA VAL A 16 -16.78 -2.40 3.90
C VAL A 16 -16.40 -1.93 5.30
N ALA A 17 -15.39 -1.06 5.43
CA ALA A 17 -15.01 -0.46 6.71
C ALA A 17 -14.43 0.94 6.53
N ARG A 18 -14.72 1.82 7.50
CA ARG A 18 -14.20 3.20 7.52
C ARG A 18 -13.86 3.65 8.92
N SER A 19 -12.65 4.17 9.09
CA SER A 19 -12.18 4.87 10.28
C SER A 19 -11.80 6.32 9.94
N ARG A 20 -11.19 7.02 10.89
CA ARG A 20 -10.71 8.40 10.70
C ARG A 20 -9.63 8.52 9.63
N LEU A 21 -8.72 7.55 9.54
CA LEU A 21 -7.56 7.60 8.63
C LEU A 21 -7.63 6.56 7.51
N PHE A 22 -8.49 5.55 7.64
CA PHE A 22 -8.50 4.38 6.77
C PHE A 22 -9.90 4.14 6.18
N THR A 23 -9.95 3.82 4.90
CA THR A 23 -11.15 3.33 4.22
C THR A 23 -10.77 2.04 3.51
N VAL A 24 -11.45 0.95 3.84
CA VAL A 24 -11.20 -0.39 3.27
C VAL A 24 -12.31 -0.73 2.30
N GLU A 25 -11.92 -1.22 1.13
CA GLU A 25 -12.81 -1.62 0.05
C GLU A 25 -12.71 -3.13 -0.18
N SER A 26 -13.87 -3.78 -0.26
CA SER A 26 -14.01 -5.12 -0.85
C SER A 26 -14.09 -4.97 -2.38
N VAL A 27 -13.36 -5.83 -3.09
CA VAL A 27 -13.23 -5.80 -4.55
C VAL A 27 -13.50 -7.20 -5.08
N ASP A 28 -14.58 -7.33 -5.84
CA ASP A 28 -14.93 -8.56 -6.52
C ASP A 28 -14.17 -8.64 -7.84
N LEU A 29 -13.39 -9.71 -8.00
CA LEU A 29 -12.51 -9.94 -9.14
C LEU A 29 -12.87 -11.22 -9.88
N GLU A 30 -12.83 -11.16 -11.22
CA GLU A 30 -12.84 -12.35 -12.08
C GLU A 30 -11.51 -12.45 -12.84
N PHE A 31 -10.78 -13.54 -12.62
CA PHE A 31 -9.51 -13.81 -13.27
C PHE A 31 -9.71 -14.41 -14.67
N SER A 32 -8.68 -14.33 -15.52
CA SER A 32 -8.72 -14.84 -16.90
C SER A 32 -8.90 -16.36 -17.01
N ASN A 33 -8.79 -17.10 -15.91
CA ASN A 33 -9.12 -18.52 -15.80
C ASN A 33 -10.56 -18.77 -15.30
N GLY A 34 -11.40 -17.73 -15.20
CA GLY A 34 -12.77 -17.79 -14.73
C GLY A 34 -12.93 -17.86 -13.20
N VAL A 35 -11.83 -17.89 -12.43
CA VAL A 35 -11.91 -17.92 -10.97
C VAL A 35 -12.39 -16.57 -10.45
N ARG A 36 -13.38 -16.58 -9.55
CA ARG A 36 -13.86 -15.40 -8.85
C ARG A 36 -13.32 -15.35 -7.42
N ARG A 37 -12.92 -14.16 -6.97
CA ARG A 37 -12.44 -13.89 -5.60
C ARG A 37 -12.87 -12.51 -5.13
N VAL A 38 -12.98 -12.38 -3.82
CA VAL A 38 -13.23 -11.12 -3.12
C VAL A 38 -11.96 -10.73 -2.38
N TYR A 39 -11.39 -9.58 -2.69
CA TYR A 39 -10.17 -9.05 -2.07
C TYR A 39 -10.49 -7.80 -1.27
N GLU A 40 -9.77 -7.57 -0.19
CA GLU A 40 -9.81 -6.28 0.51
C GLU A 40 -8.59 -5.44 0.13
N ARG A 41 -8.79 -4.13 -0.05
CA ARG A 41 -7.71 -3.17 -0.24
C ARG A 41 -8.01 -1.86 0.49
N MET A 42 -6.96 -1.09 0.74
CA MET A 42 -7.13 0.32 1.08
C MET A 42 -7.70 1.07 -0.11
N ARG A 43 -8.67 1.96 0.11
CA ARG A 43 -9.19 2.85 -0.94
C ARG A 43 -8.00 3.60 -1.57
N PRO A 44 -7.82 3.52 -2.90
CA PRO A 44 -6.75 4.24 -3.57
C PRO A 44 -6.87 5.75 -3.32
N THR A 45 -5.73 6.40 -3.09
CA THR A 45 -5.66 7.86 -2.99
C THR A 45 -4.58 8.37 -3.94
N ASN A 46 -4.74 9.57 -4.48
CA ASN A 46 -3.71 10.22 -5.30
C ASN A 46 -2.62 10.89 -4.45
N ARG A 47 -2.50 10.50 -3.17
CA ARG A 47 -1.50 11.06 -2.25
C ARG A 47 -0.26 10.20 -2.30
N GLU A 48 0.84 10.80 -2.68
CA GLU A 48 2.16 10.17 -2.71
C GLU A 48 2.97 10.58 -1.47
N ALA A 49 4.01 9.79 -1.18
CA ALA A 49 4.97 10.05 -0.11
C ALA A 49 6.38 10.03 -0.70
N VAL A 50 7.28 10.81 -0.10
CA VAL A 50 8.70 10.87 -0.46
C VAL A 50 9.51 10.32 0.71
N MET A 51 10.69 9.76 0.41
CA MET A 51 11.69 9.39 1.40
C MET A 51 13.01 10.06 0.99
N ILE A 52 13.63 10.78 1.91
CA ILE A 52 14.83 11.58 1.68
C ILE A 52 16.03 10.86 2.31
N VAL A 53 17.09 10.64 1.52
CA VAL A 53 18.33 9.99 1.97
C VAL A 53 19.51 10.99 1.92
N PRO A 54 19.75 11.76 2.99
CA PRO A 54 20.81 12.76 3.05
C PRO A 54 22.19 12.10 3.26
N ILE A 55 23.17 12.56 2.49
CA ILE A 55 24.58 12.18 2.60
C ILE A 55 25.40 13.45 2.84
N VAL A 56 26.15 13.50 3.94
CA VAL A 56 27.04 14.61 4.29
C VAL A 56 28.36 14.02 4.76
N ASP A 57 29.47 14.43 4.16
CA ASP A 57 30.82 13.95 4.48
C ASP A 57 30.92 12.41 4.56
N ASP A 58 30.40 11.71 3.55
CA ASP A 58 30.31 10.24 3.48
C ASP A 58 29.48 9.57 4.59
N HIS A 59 28.70 10.34 5.36
CA HIS A 59 27.79 9.85 6.39
C HIS A 59 26.31 9.98 6.00
N LEU A 60 25.52 8.96 6.37
CA LEU A 60 24.06 9.02 6.27
C LEU A 60 23.47 9.77 7.46
N ILE A 61 22.57 10.71 7.20
CA ILE A 61 21.79 11.35 8.27
C ILE A 61 20.46 10.60 8.44
N LEU A 62 20.24 10.09 9.65
CA LEU A 62 19.05 9.32 10.02
C LEU A 62 18.28 10.06 11.11
N ILE A 63 16.96 9.87 11.12
CA ILE A 63 16.08 10.36 12.19
C ILE A 63 15.58 9.20 13.03
N ARG A 64 15.23 9.50 14.30
CA ARG A 64 14.54 8.57 15.18
C ARG A 64 13.08 8.96 15.30
N GLU A 65 12.18 8.07 14.92
CA GLU A 65 10.74 8.30 14.99
C GLU A 65 10.05 7.21 15.83
N TYR A 66 9.09 7.61 16.66
CA TYR A 66 8.26 6.66 17.39
C TYR A 66 7.09 6.19 16.52
N ALA A 67 7.04 4.90 16.22
CA ALA A 67 5.95 4.30 15.45
C ALA A 67 4.95 3.60 16.37
N VAL A 68 3.75 4.19 16.53
CA VAL A 68 2.70 3.67 17.42
C VAL A 68 2.27 2.24 17.07
N GLY A 69 2.22 1.88 15.77
CA GLY A 69 1.82 0.54 15.33
C GLY A 69 2.80 -0.57 15.72
N MET A 70 4.04 -0.20 16.03
CA MET A 70 5.11 -1.12 16.42
C MET A 70 5.55 -0.93 17.87
N VAL A 71 4.99 0.08 18.56
CA VAL A 71 5.30 0.45 19.95
C VAL A 71 6.81 0.62 20.20
N ARG A 72 7.57 1.15 19.22
CA ARG A 72 9.03 1.30 19.30
C ARG A 72 9.57 2.48 18.48
N LEU A 73 10.75 2.96 18.84
CA LEU A 73 11.57 3.92 18.08
C LEU A 73 12.31 3.24 16.92
N PHE A 74 12.21 3.81 15.71
CA PHE A 74 12.88 3.37 14.47
C PHE A 74 13.90 4.39 14.01
N LEU A 75 14.95 3.91 13.33
CA LEU A 75 15.90 4.74 12.60
C LEU A 75 15.52 4.71 11.12
N ASN A 76 15.16 5.86 10.56
CA ASN A 76 14.75 5.98 9.16
C ASN A 76 15.61 7.04 8.43
N PRO A 77 15.91 6.87 7.13
CA PRO A 77 16.33 8.00 6.31
C PRO A 77 15.16 8.99 6.25
N THR A 78 15.44 10.26 6.47
CA THR A 78 14.49 11.39 6.63
C THR A 78 13.20 11.33 5.79
N ASN A 79 12.07 11.79 6.36
CA ASN A 79 10.81 12.04 5.66
C ASN A 79 10.93 13.15 4.62
#